data_AF-A0A2H0W445-F1
#
_entry.id   AF-A0A2H0W445-F1
#
_cell.length_a   1.000
_cell.length_b   1.000
_cell.length_c   1.000
_cell.angle_alpha   90.00
_cell.angle_beta   90.00
_cell.angle_gamma   90.00
#
_symmetry.space_group_name_H-M   'P 1'
#
loop_
_entity.id
_entity.type
_entity.pdbx_description
1 polymer ?
#
loop_
_entity_poly.entity_id
_entity_poly.type
_entity_poly.pdbx_seq_one_letter_code
_entity_poly.pdbx_strand_id
1 'polypeptide(L)'
;MDFKKHTTQDRLDYYSFIWSQARLIIAAVALFLGGIPPFVRFSPSGLASTIFSLHTVAYLISGVAAVYLVYRWSQNKQRLFGGKNQKDTIAFFVSVISGINLGLVGLLGTNVGMSITSSKTAFVITGIIYLVAMLYLQQRWKAHGQKLF
;
A
#
# COMPACT_ATOMS: atom_id res chain seq x y z
N MET A 1 -21.57 -14.47 13.02
CA MET A 1 -20.19 -14.31 12.49
C MET A 1 -19.33 -13.76 13.63
N ASP A 2 -18.31 -14.48 14.08
CA ASP A 2 -17.55 -14.08 15.27
C ASP A 2 -16.43 -13.09 14.89
N PHE A 3 -16.76 -11.81 14.92
CA PHE A 3 -15.84 -10.72 14.54
C PHE A 3 -14.51 -10.78 15.29
N LYS A 4 -14.49 -11.31 16.52
CA LYS A 4 -13.29 -11.42 17.35
C LYS A 4 -12.19 -12.28 16.71
N LYS A 5 -12.56 -13.24 15.86
CA LYS A 5 -11.60 -14.11 15.16
C LYS A 5 -10.81 -13.38 14.07
N HIS A 6 -11.37 -12.30 13.52
CA HIS A 6 -10.76 -11.53 12.42
C HIS A 6 -10.10 -10.23 12.90
N THR A 7 -10.37 -9.79 14.12
CA THR A 7 -9.82 -8.58 14.73
C THR A 7 -8.69 -8.85 15.72
N THR A 8 -8.15 -10.08 15.76
CA THR A 8 -6.93 -10.34 16.53
C THR A 8 -5.76 -9.59 15.92
N GLN A 9 -4.81 -9.18 16.77
CA GLN A 9 -3.65 -8.38 16.35
C GLN A 9 -2.86 -9.05 15.21
N ASP A 10 -2.58 -10.35 15.33
CA ASP A 10 -1.85 -11.10 14.30
C ASP A 10 -2.57 -11.11 12.94
N ARG A 11 -3.91 -11.16 12.96
CA ARG A 11 -4.73 -11.10 11.74
C ARG A 11 -4.73 -9.70 11.14
N LEU A 12 -4.85 -8.66 11.95
CA LEU A 12 -4.79 -7.28 11.49
C LEU A 12 -3.42 -6.93 10.91
N ASP A 13 -2.33 -7.39 11.54
CA ASP A 13 -0.97 -7.26 11.04
C ASP A 13 -0.82 -7.95 9.68
N TYR A 14 -1.30 -9.20 9.57
CA TYR A 14 -1.32 -9.97 8.33
C TYR A 14 -2.10 -9.27 7.21
N TYR A 15 -3.36 -8.90 7.44
CA TYR A 15 -4.21 -8.33 6.41
C TYR A 15 -3.71 -6.95 5.98
N SER A 16 -3.28 -6.11 6.93
CA SER A 16 -2.72 -4.79 6.61
C SER A 16 -1.45 -4.89 5.77
N PHE A 17 -0.59 -5.88 6.08
CA PHE A 17 0.61 -6.15 5.30
C PHE A 17 0.27 -6.62 3.89
N ILE A 18 -0.57 -7.65 3.74
CA ILE A 18 -0.96 -8.18 2.43
C ILE A 18 -1.67 -7.13 1.58
N TRP A 19 -2.58 -6.35 2.18
CA TRP A 19 -3.21 -5.23 1.49
C TRP A 19 -2.19 -4.23 0.96
N SER A 20 -1.18 -3.90 1.78
CA SER A 20 -0.10 -3.01 1.38
C SER A 20 0.75 -3.58 0.23
N GLN A 21 1.03 -4.89 0.23
CA GLN A 21 1.75 -5.56 -0.87
C GLN A 21 0.94 -5.50 -2.18
N ALA A 22 -0.33 -5.89 -2.14
CA ALA A 22 -1.22 -5.86 -3.29
C ALA A 22 -1.36 -4.43 -3.86
N ARG A 23 -1.52 -3.46 -2.97
CA ARG A 23 -1.58 -2.04 -3.33
C ARG A 23 -0.31 -1.55 -4.01
N LEU A 24 0.89 -1.94 -3.56
CA LEU A 24 2.14 -1.55 -4.23
C LEU A 24 2.19 -2.04 -5.68
N ILE A 25 1.71 -3.27 -5.94
CA ILE A 25 1.64 -3.82 -7.30
C ILE A 25 0.67 -2.99 -8.15
N ILE A 26 -0.55 -2.78 -7.66
CA ILE A 26 -1.58 -2.02 -8.38
C ILE A 26 -1.10 -0.59 -8.65
N ALA A 27 -0.47 0.05 -7.67
CA ALA A 27 0.09 1.39 -7.82
C ALA A 27 1.25 1.42 -8.82
N ALA A 28 2.13 0.41 -8.85
CA ALA A 28 3.20 0.32 -9.86
C ALA A 28 2.62 0.21 -11.27
N VAL A 29 1.60 -0.63 -11.47
CA VAL A 29 0.90 -0.73 -12.76
C VAL A 29 0.26 0.62 -13.14
N ALA A 30 -0.40 1.30 -12.20
CA ALA A 30 -0.96 2.63 -12.45
C ALA A 30 0.10 3.63 -12.92
N LEU A 31 1.27 3.63 -12.29
CA LEU A 31 2.38 4.51 -12.64
C LEU A 31 2.93 4.20 -14.04
N PHE A 32 3.09 2.92 -14.40
CA PHE A 32 3.49 2.52 -15.76
C PHE A 32 2.46 2.90 -16.82
N LEU A 33 1.18 2.97 -16.46
CA LEU A 33 0.10 3.47 -17.32
C LEU A 33 0.01 5.01 -17.36
N GLY A 34 1.03 5.72 -16.87
CA GLY A 34 1.05 7.19 -16.90
C GLY A 34 0.29 7.83 -15.74
N GLY A 35 0.15 7.14 -14.60
CA GLY A 35 -0.59 7.62 -13.44
C GLY A 35 -2.11 7.36 -13.51
N ILE A 36 -2.57 6.65 -14.55
CA ILE A 36 -3.98 6.29 -14.72
C ILE A 36 -4.24 5.01 -13.91
N PRO A 37 -5.20 4.99 -12.97
CA PRO A 37 -5.55 3.78 -12.25
C PRO A 37 -6.02 2.67 -13.22
N PRO A 38 -5.55 1.42 -13.10
CA PRO A 38 -5.78 0.39 -14.12
C PRO A 38 -7.27 0.14 -14.42
N PHE A 39 -8.12 0.12 -13.40
CA PHE A 39 -9.55 -0.09 -13.59
C PHE A 39 -10.24 1.08 -14.32
N VAL A 40 -9.75 2.33 -14.22
CA VAL A 40 -10.28 3.44 -15.03
C VAL A 40 -10.00 3.18 -16.51
N ARG A 41 -8.83 2.62 -16.83
CA ARG A 41 -8.42 2.33 -18.21
C ARG A 41 -9.24 1.20 -18.85
N PHE A 42 -9.70 0.22 -18.06
CA PHE A 42 -10.30 -1.02 -18.56
C PHE A 42 -11.76 -1.25 -18.14
N SER A 43 -12.39 -0.30 -17.42
CA SER A 43 -13.77 -0.47 -16.95
C SER A 43 -14.81 -0.21 -18.06
N PRO A 44 -15.90 -1.00 -18.14
CA PRO A 44 -17.09 -0.65 -18.91
C PRO A 44 -17.72 0.65 -18.41
N SER A 45 -18.20 1.50 -19.32
CA SER A 45 -18.78 2.83 -19.00
C SER A 45 -20.02 2.76 -18.11
N GLY A 46 -20.82 1.70 -18.22
CA GLY A 46 -22.06 1.51 -17.45
C GLY A 46 -21.87 1.23 -15.96
N LEU A 47 -20.66 0.86 -15.51
CA LEU A 47 -20.34 0.56 -14.10
C LEU A 47 -19.40 1.60 -13.46
N ALA A 48 -19.11 2.69 -14.17
CA ALA A 48 -18.08 3.63 -13.76
C ALA A 48 -18.31 4.20 -12.35
N SER A 49 -19.53 4.64 -12.01
CA SER A 49 -19.82 5.25 -10.69
C SER A 49 -19.62 4.30 -9.51
N THR A 50 -20.07 3.05 -9.65
CA THR A 50 -19.88 2.01 -8.63
C THR A 50 -18.41 1.68 -8.46
N ILE A 51 -17.68 1.54 -9.57
CA ILE A 51 -16.24 1.23 -9.55
C ILE A 51 -15.45 2.38 -8.93
N PHE A 52 -15.77 3.63 -9.25
CA PHE A 52 -15.18 4.80 -8.60
C PHE A 52 -15.42 4.80 -7.09
N SER A 53 -16.65 4.47 -6.64
CA SER A 53 -16.98 4.43 -5.21
C SER A 53 -16.20 3.34 -4.47
N LEU A 54 -16.13 2.13 -5.03
CA LEU A 54 -15.34 1.02 -4.47
C LEU A 54 -13.84 1.37 -4.43
N HIS A 55 -13.37 2.07 -5.45
CA HIS A 55 -11.98 2.50 -5.53
C HIS A 55 -11.62 3.53 -4.47
N THR A 56 -12.49 4.52 -4.24
CA THR A 56 -12.33 5.48 -3.14
C THR A 56 -12.23 4.76 -1.79
N VAL A 57 -13.10 3.78 -1.55
CA VAL A 57 -13.04 2.95 -0.34
C VAL A 57 -11.72 2.18 -0.26
N ALA A 58 -11.26 1.57 -1.35
CA ALA A 58 -9.97 0.86 -1.37
C ALA A 58 -8.79 1.79 -1.02
N TYR A 59 -8.81 3.03 -1.53
CA TYR A 59 -7.82 4.05 -1.19
C TYR A 59 -7.85 4.44 0.28
N LEU A 60 -9.04 4.65 0.86
CA LEU A 60 -9.19 4.90 2.29
C LEU A 60 -8.63 3.74 3.13
N ILE A 61 -8.95 2.49 2.76
CA ILE A 61 -8.42 1.29 3.44
C ILE A 61 -6.89 1.26 3.34
N SER A 62 -6.29 1.63 2.19
CA SER A 62 -4.84 1.75 2.07
C SER A 62 -4.22 2.76 3.03
N GLY A 63 -4.89 3.89 3.28
CA GLY A 63 -4.47 4.88 4.27
C GLY A 63 -4.55 4.34 5.70
N VAL A 64 -5.68 3.74 6.06
CA VAL A 64 -5.91 3.15 7.38
C VAL A 64 -4.90 2.03 7.67
N ALA A 65 -4.68 1.13 6.71
CA ALA A 65 -3.70 0.05 6.83
C ALA A 65 -2.27 0.60 7.04
N ALA A 66 -1.90 1.66 6.33
CA ALA A 66 -0.59 2.28 6.49
C ALA A 66 -0.41 2.91 7.88
N VAL A 67 -1.41 3.65 8.37
CA VAL A 67 -1.39 4.23 9.72
C VAL A 67 -1.32 3.14 10.79
N TYR A 68 -2.11 2.07 10.64
CA TYR A 68 -2.06 0.92 11.54
C TYR A 68 -0.67 0.26 11.56
N LEU A 69 -0.05 0.04 10.40
CA LEU A 69 1.29 -0.53 10.31
C LEU A 69 2.34 0.36 10.99
N VAL A 70 2.25 1.68 10.84
CA VAL A 70 3.15 2.63 11.54
C VAL A 70 2.95 2.55 13.05
N TYR A 71 1.69 2.52 13.50
CA TYR A 71 1.37 2.37 14.91
C TYR A 71 1.99 1.09 15.49
N ARG A 72 1.81 -0.05 14.80
CA ARG A 72 2.38 -1.34 15.22
C ARG A 72 3.91 -1.35 15.21
N TRP A 73 4.52 -0.72 14.20
CA TRP A 73 5.97 -0.55 14.14
C TRP A 73 6.50 0.26 15.33
N SER A 74 5.80 1.34 15.71
CA SER A 74 6.14 2.13 16.89
C SER A 74 6.01 1.31 18.18
N GLN A 75 4.90 0.57 18.35
CA GLN A 75 4.67 -0.31 19.50
C GLN A 75 5.74 -1.42 19.60
N ASN A 76 6.24 -1.91 18.46
CA ASN A 76 7.29 -2.93 18.41
C ASN A 76 8.72 -2.36 18.50
N LYS A 77 8.91 -1.19 19.14
CA LYS A 77 10.20 -0.52 19.30
C LYS A 77 10.93 -0.29 17.98
N GLN A 78 10.18 0.00 16.91
CA GLN A 78 10.66 0.20 15.55
C GLN A 78 11.35 -1.02 14.93
N ARG A 79 11.00 -2.23 15.40
CA ARG A 79 11.52 -3.48 14.84
C ARG A 79 10.59 -4.02 13.76
N LEU A 80 11.18 -4.46 12.66
CA LEU A 80 10.54 -5.22 11.59
C LEU A 80 11.26 -6.55 11.48
N PHE A 81 10.50 -7.63 11.32
CA PHE A 81 11.07 -8.99 11.21
C PHE A 81 12.02 -9.31 12.37
N GLY A 82 11.71 -8.84 13.58
CA GLY A 82 12.53 -9.02 14.79
C GLY A 82 13.75 -8.10 14.95
N GLY A 83 14.07 -7.23 13.98
CA GLY A 83 15.28 -6.40 14.00
C GLY A 83 15.09 -4.95 13.52
N LYS A 84 16.17 -4.16 13.55
CA LYS A 84 16.22 -2.77 13.04
C LYS A 84 17.07 -2.65 11.77
N ASN A 85 16.81 -3.51 10.79
CA ASN A 85 17.56 -3.46 9.54
C ASN A 85 17.12 -2.26 8.70
N GLN A 86 18.08 -1.42 8.29
CA GLN A 86 17.82 -0.21 7.53
C GLN A 86 17.08 -0.47 6.20
N LYS A 87 17.40 -1.57 5.50
CA LYS A 87 16.73 -1.92 4.23
C LYS A 87 15.27 -2.31 4.46
N ASP A 88 14.98 -3.06 5.54
CA ASP A 88 13.61 -3.39 5.95
C ASP A 88 12.81 -2.11 6.25
N THR A 89 13.43 -1.17 6.98
CA THR A 89 12.82 0.12 7.31
C THR A 89 12.54 0.98 6.08
N ILE A 90 13.50 1.10 5.14
CA ILE A 90 13.30 1.87 3.90
C ILE A 90 12.16 1.28 3.07
N ALA A 91 12.17 -0.03 2.82
CA ALA A 91 11.12 -0.68 2.04
C ALA A 91 9.74 -0.56 2.72
N PHE A 92 9.71 -0.66 4.06
CA PHE A 92 8.52 -0.41 4.85
C PHE A 92 8.00 1.02 4.69
N PHE A 93 8.86 2.03 4.74
CA PHE A 93 8.45 3.42 4.53
C PHE A 93 7.93 3.69 3.13
N VAL A 94 8.53 3.12 2.09
CA VAL A 94 7.99 3.17 0.72
C VAL A 94 6.54 2.64 0.72
N SER A 95 6.31 1.52 1.40
CA SER A 95 4.96 0.96 1.54
C SER A 95 4.02 1.85 2.34
N VAL A 96 4.45 2.42 3.47
CA VAL A 96 3.61 3.27 4.31
C VAL A 96 3.25 4.57 3.60
N ILE A 97 4.24 5.29 3.08
CA ILE A 97 4.06 6.60 2.45
C ILE A 97 3.14 6.48 1.24
N SER A 98 3.34 5.44 0.41
CA SER A 98 2.45 5.13 -0.71
C SER A 98 1.00 4.94 -0.26
N GLY A 99 0.77 4.24 0.85
CA GLY A 99 -0.57 4.01 1.41
C GLY A 99 -1.23 5.25 1.96
N ILE A 100 -0.48 6.06 2.71
CA ILE A 100 -0.97 7.35 3.23
C ILE A 100 -1.34 8.27 2.07
N ASN A 101 -0.49 8.36 1.03
CA ASN A 101 -0.80 9.16 -0.16
C ASN A 101 -2.12 8.71 -0.81
N LEU A 102 -2.33 7.41 -1.02
CA LEU A 102 -3.59 6.91 -1.56
C LEU A 102 -4.78 7.17 -0.64
N GLY A 103 -4.63 7.04 0.67
CA GLY A 103 -5.67 7.42 1.65
C GLY A 103 -6.09 8.88 1.52
N LEU A 104 -5.11 9.79 1.37
CA LEU A 104 -5.37 11.20 1.11
C LEU A 104 -6.06 11.42 -0.24
N VAL A 105 -5.68 10.67 -1.29
CA VAL A 105 -6.40 10.72 -2.58
C VAL A 105 -7.85 10.29 -2.42
N GLY A 106 -8.12 9.24 -1.65
CA GLY A 106 -9.49 8.79 -1.36
C GLY A 106 -10.32 9.84 -0.61
N LEU A 107 -9.70 10.61 0.29
CA LEU A 107 -10.38 11.67 1.06
C LEU A 107 -10.60 12.94 0.24
N LEU A 108 -9.57 13.40 -0.49
CA LEU A 108 -9.53 14.73 -1.11
C LEU A 108 -9.85 14.69 -2.60
N GLY A 109 -9.90 13.51 -3.22
CA GLY A 109 -10.03 13.34 -4.67
C GLY A 109 -8.79 13.72 -5.48
N THR A 110 -7.77 14.31 -4.85
CA THR A 110 -6.55 14.81 -5.49
C THR A 110 -5.33 13.98 -5.12
N ASN A 111 -4.56 13.55 -6.11
CA ASN A 111 -3.29 12.86 -5.88
C ASN A 111 -2.13 13.85 -5.73
N VAL A 112 -1.73 14.10 -4.47
CA VAL A 112 -0.66 15.05 -4.11
C VAL A 112 0.67 14.70 -4.78
N GLY A 113 1.02 13.41 -4.87
CA GLY A 113 2.25 12.98 -5.54
C GLY A 113 2.26 13.31 -7.04
N MET A 114 1.12 13.17 -7.71
CA MET A 114 1.01 13.45 -9.15
C MET A 114 0.82 14.94 -9.46
N SER A 115 0.38 15.75 -8.50
CA SER A 115 0.28 17.21 -8.67
C SER A 115 1.63 17.92 -8.61
N ILE A 116 2.65 17.31 -7.99
CA ILE A 116 4.00 17.87 -7.88
C ILE A 116 4.86 17.58 -9.12
N THR A 117 4.77 16.36 -9.68
CA THR A 117 5.52 15.98 -10.88
C THR A 117 4.74 14.98 -11.71
N SER A 118 4.62 15.26 -13.02
CA SER A 118 3.94 14.40 -13.99
C SER A 118 4.90 13.85 -15.05
N SER A 119 6.19 13.75 -14.72
CA SER A 119 7.19 13.19 -15.63
C SER A 119 7.02 11.68 -15.75
N LYS A 120 6.85 11.17 -16.98
CA LYS A 120 6.77 9.73 -17.28
C LYS A 120 7.98 8.97 -16.71
N THR A 121 9.17 9.58 -16.77
CA THR A 121 10.39 8.98 -16.22
C THR A 121 10.29 8.80 -14.71
N ALA A 122 9.77 9.81 -14.00
CA ALA A 122 9.55 9.71 -12.55
C ALA A 122 8.55 8.60 -12.22
N PHE A 123 7.45 8.47 -12.97
CA PHE A 123 6.48 7.39 -12.76
C PHE A 123 7.09 6.00 -12.97
N VAL A 124 7.89 5.80 -14.01
CA VAL A 124 8.57 4.52 -14.24
C VAL A 124 9.53 4.20 -13.10
N ILE A 125 10.34 5.16 -12.66
CA ILE A 125 11.28 4.96 -11.54
C ILE A 125 10.52 4.62 -10.24
N THR A 126 9.48 5.38 -9.91
CA THR A 126 8.65 5.12 -8.71
C THR A 126 7.96 3.76 -8.79
N GLY A 127 7.45 3.37 -9.97
CA GLY A 127 6.84 2.05 -10.19
C GLY A 127 7.82 0.90 -9.94
N ILE A 128 9.07 1.03 -10.42
CA ILE A 128 10.13 0.05 -10.13
C ILE A 128 10.43 0.00 -8.64
N ILE A 129 10.55 1.15 -7.96
CA ILE A 129 10.79 1.22 -6.50
C ILE A 129 9.68 0.50 -5.73
N TYR A 130 8.42 0.66 -6.13
CA TYR A 130 7.29 -0.03 -5.50
C TYR A 130 7.36 -1.54 -5.65
N LEU A 131 7.70 -2.04 -6.84
CA LEU A 131 7.86 -3.48 -7.08
C LEU A 131 9.04 -4.05 -6.29
N VAL A 132 10.18 -3.35 -6.24
CA VAL A 132 11.36 -3.79 -5.48
C VAL A 132 11.04 -3.83 -3.99
N ALA A 133 10.39 -2.80 -3.45
CA ALA A 133 9.99 -2.76 -2.04
C ALA A 133 9.00 -3.89 -1.70
N MET A 134 8.03 -4.15 -2.58
CA MET A 134 7.07 -5.25 -2.45
C MET A 134 7.79 -6.60 -2.41
N LEU A 135 8.62 -6.90 -3.41
CA LEU A 135 9.34 -8.17 -3.49
C LEU A 135 10.27 -8.37 -2.29
N TYR A 136 10.99 -7.33 -1.88
CA TYR A 136 11.88 -7.38 -0.74
C TYR A 136 11.13 -7.67 0.56
N LEU A 137 10.07 -6.90 0.85
CA LEU A 137 9.25 -7.12 2.05
C LEU A 137 8.60 -8.50 2.05
N GLN A 138 8.12 -8.98 0.89
CA GLN A 138 7.51 -10.30 0.77
C GLN A 138 8.50 -11.43 1.04
N GLN A 139 9.74 -11.32 0.54
CA GLN A 139 10.81 -12.29 0.82
C GLN A 139 11.16 -12.29 2.31
N ARG A 140 11.35 -11.11 2.91
CA ARG A 140 11.67 -10.97 4.33
C ARG A 140 10.55 -11.51 5.21
N TRP A 141 9.30 -11.24 4.87
CA TRP A 141 8.12 -11.73 5.58
C TRP A 141 8.01 -13.26 5.55
N LYS A 142 8.23 -13.89 4.38
CA LYS A 142 8.28 -15.36 4.27
C LYS A 142 9.42 -15.96 5.11
N ALA A 143 10.60 -15.34 5.09
CA ALA A 143 11.76 -15.80 5.85
C ALA A 143 11.55 -15.75 7.37
N HIS A 144 10.62 -14.92 7.86
CA HIS A 144 10.31 -14.77 9.29
C HIS A 144 8.96 -15.39 9.66
N GLY A 145 8.56 -16.46 8.97
CA GLY A 145 7.35 -17.22 9.30
C GLY A 145 6.08 -16.39 9.17
N GLN A 146 6.05 -15.43 8.24
CA GLN A 146 4.92 -14.53 8.00
C GLN A 146 4.56 -13.64 9.20
N LYS A 147 5.54 -13.31 10.04
CA LYS A 147 5.41 -12.32 11.11
C LYS A 147 6.14 -11.03 10.73
N LEU A 148 5.43 -9.91 10.82
CA LEU A 148 5.97 -8.59 10.48
C LEU A 148 6.62 -7.92 11.70
N PHE A 149 6.02 -8.08 12.87
CA PHE A 149 6.44 -7.51 14.15
C PHE A 149 6.84 -8.62 15.13
#